data_AF-I1NBG3-F1
#
_entry.id   AF-I1NBG3-F1
#
_cell.length_a   1.000
_cell.length_b   1.000
_cell.length_c   1.000
_cell.angle_alpha   90.00
_cell.angle_beta   90.00
_cell.angle_gamma   90.00
#
_symmetry.space_group_name_H-M   'P 1'
#
loop_
_entity.id
_entity.type
_entity.pdbx_description
1 polymer ?
#
loop_
_entity_poly.entity_id
_entity_poly.type
_entity_poly.pdbx_seq_one_letter_code
_entity_poly.pdbx_strand_id
1 'polypeptide(L)'
;MENKKRKGKDDGVLEEEEEEMMNKFYTLLRRFRDARDGRRKELEELQKSERKKKRSKVGTEQHHVWVPSFELEDFINEAEFRGQQPLRFPTSSASPSPRGGGTDKQRKNDDQHSHSLDLNLSL
;
A
#
# COMPACT_ATOMS: atom_id res chain seq x y z
N MET A 1 -25.53 -25.08 -68.99
CA MET A 1 -26.38 -24.25 -68.12
C MET A 1 -25.55 -23.86 -66.91
N GLU A 2 -25.63 -22.59 -66.56
CA GLU A 2 -24.63 -21.72 -65.92
C GLU A 2 -24.53 -21.87 -64.40
N ASN A 3 -23.31 -21.83 -63.86
CA ASN A 3 -23.03 -21.83 -62.41
C ASN A 3 -23.40 -20.46 -61.82
N LYS A 4 -24.54 -20.38 -61.13
CA LYS A 4 -25.02 -19.13 -60.53
C LYS A 4 -24.49 -18.96 -59.10
N LYS A 5 -23.46 -18.12 -58.96
CA LYS A 5 -23.04 -17.46 -57.70
C LYS A 5 -24.22 -16.85 -56.96
N ARG A 6 -24.12 -16.76 -55.62
CA ARG A 6 -24.58 -15.68 -54.68
C ARG A 6 -24.58 -16.28 -53.26
N LYS A 7 -23.56 -16.16 -52.38
CA LYS A 7 -22.98 -14.97 -51.72
C LYS A 7 -24.05 -13.91 -51.43
N GLY A 8 -24.54 -13.85 -50.18
CA GLY A 8 -25.53 -12.83 -49.79
C GLY A 8 -26.29 -13.02 -48.46
N LYS A 9 -25.82 -13.84 -47.50
CA LYS A 9 -26.52 -13.98 -46.21
C LYS A 9 -25.64 -13.81 -44.96
N ASP A 10 -24.33 -13.62 -45.15
CA ASP A 10 -23.34 -13.56 -44.06
C ASP A 10 -22.96 -12.12 -43.69
N ASP A 11 -23.07 -11.17 -44.63
CA ASP A 11 -22.68 -9.75 -44.41
C ASP A 11 -23.49 -9.07 -43.30
N GLY A 12 -24.81 -9.27 -43.28
CA GLY A 12 -25.67 -8.60 -42.30
C GLY A 12 -25.48 -9.08 -40.86
N VAL A 13 -25.01 -10.32 -40.67
CA VAL A 13 -24.71 -10.86 -39.33
C VAL A 13 -23.39 -10.29 -38.81
N LEU A 14 -22.40 -10.09 -39.69
CA LEU A 14 -21.13 -9.48 -39.34
C LEU A 14 -21.29 -7.99 -38.98
N GLU A 15 -22.13 -7.26 -39.72
CA GLU A 15 -22.42 -5.85 -39.40
C GLU A 15 -23.09 -5.70 -38.02
N GLU A 16 -24.03 -6.58 -37.66
CA GLU A 16 -24.69 -6.56 -36.35
C GLU A 16 -23.69 -6.88 -35.21
N GLU A 17 -22.79 -7.85 -35.41
CA GLU A 17 -21.74 -8.18 -34.44
C GLU A 17 -20.74 -7.02 -34.24
N GLU A 18 -20.37 -6.32 -35.32
CA GLU A 18 -19.51 -5.14 -35.25
C GLU A 18 -20.20 -3.99 -34.51
N GLU A 19 -21.49 -3.74 -34.78
CA GLU A 19 -22.27 -2.72 -34.07
C GLU A 19 -22.39 -3.04 -32.57
N GLU A 20 -22.62 -4.30 -32.22
CA GLU A 20 -22.60 -4.73 -30.82
C GLU A 20 -21.24 -4.52 -30.16
N MET A 21 -20.14 -4.86 -30.84
CA MET A 21 -18.79 -4.68 -30.33
C MET A 21 -18.47 -3.20 -30.10
N MET A 22 -18.86 -2.36 -31.05
CA MET A 22 -18.73 -0.91 -30.97
C MET A 22 -19.53 -0.34 -29.78
N ASN A 23 -20.77 -0.81 -29.57
CA ASN A 23 -21.59 -0.42 -28.42
C ASN A 23 -20.99 -0.85 -27.07
N LYS A 24 -20.41 -2.05 -27.00
CA LYS A 24 -19.67 -2.54 -25.82
C LYS A 24 -18.46 -1.64 -25.54
N PHE A 25 -17.71 -1.26 -26.57
CA PHE A 25 -16.56 -0.35 -26.46
C PHE A 25 -16.96 1.05 -25.95
N TYR A 26 -18.00 1.66 -26.51
CA TYR A 26 -18.47 2.97 -26.06
C TYR A 26 -19.03 2.95 -24.63
N THR A 27 -19.68 1.84 -24.24
CA THR A 27 -20.14 1.64 -22.86
C THR A 27 -18.97 1.62 -21.87
N LEU A 28 -17.88 0.93 -22.22
CA LEU A 28 -16.66 0.91 -21.42
C LEU A 28 -16.03 2.30 -21.27
N LEU A 29 -15.90 3.05 -22.38
CA LEU A 29 -15.37 4.41 -22.36
C LEU A 29 -16.22 5.34 -21.49
N ARG A 30 -17.55 5.23 -21.57
CA ARG A 30 -18.47 6.02 -20.73
C ARG A 30 -18.24 5.73 -19.24
N ARG A 31 -18.21 4.45 -18.84
CA ARG A 31 -17.96 4.03 -17.45
C ARG A 31 -16.62 4.56 -16.92
N PHE A 32 -15.56 4.52 -17.74
CA PHE A 32 -14.25 5.03 -17.34
C PHE A 32 -14.26 6.55 -17.10
N ARG A 33 -14.92 7.30 -17.99
CA ARG A 33 -15.07 8.76 -17.83
C ARG A 33 -15.87 9.11 -16.59
N ASP A 34 -16.99 8.42 -16.37
CA ASP A 34 -17.85 8.63 -15.21
C ASP A 34 -17.11 8.34 -13.89
N ALA A 35 -16.33 7.26 -13.84
CA ALA A 35 -15.50 6.94 -12.68
C ALA A 35 -14.41 8.01 -12.43
N ARG A 36 -13.73 8.46 -13.50
CA ARG A 36 -12.69 9.49 -13.41
C ARG A 36 -13.26 10.83 -12.94
N ASP A 37 -14.36 11.27 -13.54
CA ASP A 37 -14.97 12.56 -13.24
C ASP A 37 -15.70 12.53 -11.89
N GLY A 38 -16.27 11.40 -11.49
CA GLY A 38 -16.78 11.14 -10.14
C GLY A 38 -15.70 11.30 -9.08
N ARG A 39 -14.53 10.69 -9.29
CA ARG A 39 -13.40 10.82 -8.35
C ARG A 39 -12.87 12.26 -8.26
N ARG A 40 -12.82 12.97 -9.39
CA ARG A 40 -12.45 14.40 -9.41
C ARG A 40 -13.44 15.24 -8.60
N LYS A 41 -14.74 15.04 -8.80
CA LYS A 41 -15.80 15.76 -8.08
C LYS A 41 -15.75 15.49 -6.57
N GLU A 42 -15.56 14.24 -6.17
CA GLU A 42 -15.39 13.85 -4.77
C GLU A 42 -14.20 14.57 -4.13
N LEU A 43 -13.05 14.60 -4.82
CA LEU A 43 -11.85 15.27 -4.32
C LEU A 43 -12.04 16.79 -4.19
N GLU A 44 -12.69 17.42 -5.17
CA GLU A 44 -13.03 18.85 -5.11
C GLU A 44 -14.00 19.15 -3.96
N GLU A 45 -14.97 18.28 -3.70
CA GLU A 45 -15.92 18.41 -2.60
C GLU A 45 -15.23 18.25 -1.24
N LEU A 46 -14.35 17.26 -1.10
CA LEU A 46 -13.50 17.10 0.09
C LEU A 46 -12.65 18.35 0.33
N GLN A 47 -11.98 18.87 -0.70
CA GLN A 47 -11.16 20.08 -0.58
C GLN A 47 -12.00 21.31 -0.19
N LYS A 48 -13.21 21.47 -0.74
CA LYS A 48 -14.15 22.54 -0.36
C LYS A 48 -14.61 22.38 1.09
N SER A 49 -14.89 21.15 1.54
CA SER A 49 -15.31 20.84 2.91
C SER A 49 -14.19 21.11 3.92
N GLU A 50 -12.94 20.77 3.58
CA GLU A 50 -11.77 21.06 4.41
C GLU A 50 -11.54 22.56 4.57
N ARG A 51 -11.68 23.34 3.49
CA ARG A 51 -11.59 24.81 3.56
C ARG A 51 -12.68 25.41 4.44
N LYS A 52 -13.90 24.86 4.42
CA LYS A 52 -15.00 25.29 5.30
C LYS A 52 -14.74 24.92 6.77
N LYS A 53 -14.25 23.70 7.04
CA LYS A 53 -13.86 23.26 8.40
C LYS A 53 -12.72 24.10 8.97
N LYS A 54 -11.69 24.41 8.17
CA LYS A 54 -10.59 25.29 8.57
C LYS A 54 -11.05 26.72 8.88
N ARG A 55 -12.09 27.24 8.21
CA ARG A 55 -12.65 28.56 8.51
C ARG A 55 -13.54 28.59 9.75
N SER A 56 -14.21 27.48 10.11
CA SER A 56 -15.02 27.42 11.34
C SER A 56 -14.22 27.10 12.60
N LYS A 57 -13.01 26.54 12.47
CA LYS A 57 -12.10 26.24 13.59
C LYS A 57 -11.08 27.35 13.89
N VAL A 58 -11.31 28.56 13.38
CA VAL A 58 -10.52 29.78 13.71
C VAL A 58 -11.11 30.54 14.92
N GLY A 59 -12.19 30.02 15.53
CA GLY A 59 -12.68 30.46 16.83
C GLY A 59 -12.72 29.27 17.77
N THR A 60 -12.12 29.39 18.96
CA THR A 60 -12.08 28.39 20.05
C THR A 60 -11.13 27.19 19.79
N GLU A 61 -10.05 27.17 20.56
CA GLU A 61 -9.03 26.11 20.69
C GLU A 61 -7.97 26.05 19.57
N GLN A 62 -6.93 26.87 19.76
CA GLN A 62 -5.60 26.65 19.18
C GLN A 62 -5.08 25.29 19.67
N HIS A 63 -5.51 24.19 19.05
CA HIS A 63 -4.77 22.94 19.17
C HIS A 63 -3.40 23.20 18.53
N HIS A 64 -2.37 23.36 19.37
CA HIS A 64 -0.99 23.27 18.95
C HIS A 64 -0.78 21.89 18.32
N VAL A 65 -0.95 21.81 17.00
CA VAL A 65 -0.57 20.61 16.25
C VAL A 65 0.95 20.58 16.26
N TRP A 66 1.52 19.60 16.96
CA TRP A 66 2.95 19.34 16.86
C TRP A 66 3.27 18.94 15.43
N VAL A 67 4.04 19.76 14.73
CA VAL A 67 4.54 19.46 13.38
C VAL A 67 6.02 19.16 13.52
N PRO A 68 6.45 17.90 13.34
CA PRO A 68 7.86 17.58 13.30
C PRO A 68 8.53 18.33 12.14
N SER A 69 9.61 19.03 12.44
CA SER A 69 10.55 19.57 11.45
C SER A 69 11.86 18.80 11.59
N PHE A 70 12.50 18.53 10.47
CA PHE A 70 13.82 17.92 10.44
C PHE A 70 14.76 18.83 9.66
N GLU A 71 15.98 18.96 10.16
CA GLU A 71 17.08 19.63 9.48
C GLU A 71 18.05 18.57 8.93
N LEU A 72 18.91 18.94 7.99
CA LEU A 72 19.87 17.99 7.41
C LEU A 72 20.84 17.47 8.49
N GLU A 73 21.19 18.31 9.46
CA GLU A 73 22.04 18.01 10.61
C GLU A 73 21.49 16.88 11.49
N ASP A 74 20.17 16.66 11.50
CA ASP A 74 19.52 15.56 12.23
C ASP A 74 19.95 14.18 11.69
N PHE A 75 20.45 14.12 10.46
CA PHE A 75 20.86 12.89 9.79
C PHE A 75 22.37 12.76 9.60
N ILE A 76 23.11 13.87 9.64
CA ILE A 76 24.57 13.86 9.40
C ILE A 76 25.35 13.60 10.69
N ASN A 77 24.82 14.00 11.84
CA ASN A 77 25.45 13.67 13.10
C ASN A 77 25.24 12.18 13.38
N GLU A 78 26.31 11.39 13.29
CA GLU A 78 26.37 10.10 13.99
C GLU A 78 25.99 10.41 15.43
N ALA A 79 24.84 9.93 15.88
CA ALA A 79 24.36 10.24 17.22
C ALA A 79 25.41 9.78 18.24
N GLU A 80 26.15 10.75 18.80
CA GLU A 80 26.99 10.51 19.96
C GLU A 80 26.06 10.26 21.14
N PHE A 81 25.58 9.02 21.25
CA PHE A 81 24.87 8.55 22.42
C PHE A 81 25.84 8.64 23.61
N ARG A 82 25.81 9.77 24.33
CA ARG A 82 26.40 9.90 25.67
C ARG A 82 25.77 8.82 26.56
N GLY A 83 26.41 7.64 26.62
CA GLY A 83 25.99 6.54 27.47
C GLY A 83 25.68 5.21 26.77
N GLN A 84 25.78 5.08 25.45
CA GLN A 84 25.70 3.76 24.83
C GLN A 84 27.09 3.14 24.74
N GLN A 85 27.41 2.33 25.74
CA GLN A 85 28.35 1.23 25.54
C GLN A 85 28.01 0.54 24.22
N PRO A 86 28.99 0.12 23.40
CA PRO A 86 28.72 -0.68 22.22
C PRO A 86 27.82 -1.83 22.67
N LEU A 87 26.59 -1.88 22.13
CA LEU A 87 25.76 -3.05 22.28
C LEU A 87 26.57 -4.19 21.68
N ARG A 88 27.23 -4.95 22.55
CA ARG A 88 27.87 -6.20 22.19
C ARG A 88 26.73 -7.11 21.79
N PHE A 89 26.41 -7.10 20.51
CA PHE A 89 25.66 -8.19 19.93
C PHE A 89 26.44 -9.45 20.25
N PRO A 90 25.82 -10.49 20.83
CA PRO A 90 26.44 -11.79 20.80
C PRO A 90 26.64 -12.10 19.33
N THR A 91 27.89 -12.01 18.87
CA THR A 91 28.27 -12.65 17.62
C THR A 91 27.82 -14.08 17.78
N SER A 92 26.84 -14.48 16.99
CA SER A 92 26.45 -15.88 16.89
C SER A 92 27.73 -16.60 16.48
N SER A 93 28.43 -17.13 17.49
CA SER A 93 29.62 -17.93 17.32
C SER A 93 29.20 -19.01 16.36
N ALA A 94 29.84 -19.04 15.19
CA ALA A 94 29.71 -20.11 14.23
C ALA A 94 29.74 -21.42 15.01
N SER A 95 28.58 -22.07 15.15
CA SER A 95 28.55 -23.41 15.66
C SER A 95 29.06 -24.28 14.51
N PRO A 96 30.21 -24.95 14.63
CA PRO A 96 30.50 -26.05 13.75
C PRO A 96 29.42 -27.07 14.05
N SER A 97 28.51 -27.32 13.10
CA SER A 97 27.55 -28.41 13.20
C SER A 97 28.32 -29.72 13.49
N PRO A 98 28.15 -30.37 14.65
CA PRO A 98 28.58 -31.73 14.83
C PRO A 98 27.40 -32.61 14.43
N ARG A 99 27.31 -32.93 13.14
CA ARG A 99 26.40 -33.99 12.69
C ARG A 99 27.09 -35.34 12.84
N GLY A 100 26.69 -36.06 13.89
CA GLY A 100 26.55 -37.52 13.83
C GLY A 100 27.69 -38.32 14.45
N GLY A 101 27.47 -38.73 15.70
CA GLY A 101 28.16 -39.87 16.30
C GLY A 101 27.83 -39.97 17.79
N GLY A 102 26.80 -40.71 18.17
CA GLY A 102 26.65 -41.19 19.54
C GLY A 102 25.83 -40.33 20.51
N THR A 103 24.69 -40.90 20.90
CA THR A 103 24.16 -41.06 22.26
C THR A 103 24.10 -39.89 23.24
N ASP A 104 22.86 -39.51 23.56
CA ASP A 104 22.29 -39.49 24.91
C ASP A 104 22.87 -38.53 25.96
N LYS A 105 22.21 -37.38 26.18
CA LYS A 105 21.21 -37.21 27.25
C LYS A 105 20.98 -35.73 27.63
N GLN A 106 19.69 -35.44 27.79
CA GLN A 106 19.10 -34.57 28.81
C GLN A 106 19.38 -33.04 28.83
N ARG A 107 18.28 -32.34 28.51
CA ARG A 107 17.50 -31.42 29.39
C ARG A 107 17.77 -29.91 29.34
N LYS A 108 16.63 -29.24 29.12
CA LYS A 108 16.16 -27.93 29.62
C LYS A 108 16.93 -26.69 29.16
N ASN A 109 16.28 -25.93 28.27
CA ASN A 109 16.50 -24.49 28.17
C ASN A 109 15.27 -23.78 28.72
N ASP A 110 15.53 -22.98 29.75
CA ASP A 110 14.65 -21.97 30.30
C ASP A 110 14.51 -20.79 29.33
N ASP A 111 13.31 -20.22 29.33
CA ASP A 111 12.97 -18.81 29.20
C ASP A 111 13.84 -17.94 28.29
N GLN A 112 13.45 -17.88 27.01
CA GLN A 112 13.60 -16.65 26.23
C GLN A 112 12.21 -16.05 26.03
N HIS A 113 11.79 -15.24 27.01
CA HIS A 113 10.82 -14.19 26.74
C HIS A 113 11.48 -13.18 25.80
N SER A 114 11.35 -13.44 24.49
CA SER A 114 11.62 -12.44 23.47
C SER A 114 10.78 -11.21 23.81
N HIS A 115 11.45 -10.11 24.14
CA HIS A 115 10.87 -8.79 24.34
C HIS A 115 10.04 -8.39 23.11
N SER A 116 8.77 -8.78 23.08
CA SER A 116 7.80 -8.26 22.12
C SER A 116 7.52 -6.82 22.54
N LEU A 117 7.91 -5.85 21.71
CA LEU A 117 7.52 -4.46 21.89
C LEU A 117 5.99 -4.39 21.84
N ASP A 118 5.38 -4.15 22.99
CA ASP A 118 3.94 -4.00 23.10
C ASP A 118 3.56 -2.61 22.57
N LEU A 119 2.83 -2.56 21.45
CA LEU A 119 2.46 -1.33 20.74
C LEU A 119 1.12 -0.74 21.25
N ASN A 120 0.84 -0.90 22.53
CA ASN A 120 -0.40 -0.39 23.12
C ASN A 120 -0.31 1.12 23.35
N LEU A 121 -0.80 1.89 22.37
CA LEU A 121 -1.05 3.31 22.52
C LEU A 121 -2.45 3.51 23.11
N SER A 122 -2.52 3.65 24.43
CA SER A 122 -3.71 4.19 25.09
C SER A 122 -3.61 5.72 25.06
N LEU A 123 -4.69 6.38 24.62
CA LEU A 123 -4.81 7.85 24.55
C LEU A 123 -4.73 8.49 25.94
#